data_AF-A0A1D1ZBU4-F1
#
_entry.id   AF-A0A1D1ZBU4-F1
#
_cell.length_a   1.000
_cell.length_b   1.000
_cell.length_c   1.000
_cell.angle_alpha   90.00
_cell.angle_beta   90.00
_cell.angle_gamma   90.00
#
_symmetry.space_group_name_H-M   'P 1'
#
loop_
_entity.id
_entity.type
_entity.pdbx_description
1 polymer ?
#
loop_
_entity_poly.entity_id
_entity_poly.type
_entity_poly.pdbx_seq_one_letter_code
_entity_poly.pdbx_strand_id
1 'polypeptide(L)'
;MESSMAQALRVSNADLVVYVHPSNANRVQQALCRQLSVALFTFNETFNGVLLAYSMALSNKTAKILPGLIPYFCVNVKAQLLLFSPKQDMLLEIPQRGTCYRQLTDNKGVLAEGKVVKL
;
A
#
# COMPACT_ATOMS: atom_id res chain seq x y z
N MET A 1 27.29 5.59 11.29
CA MET A 1 26.00 6.18 10.88
C MET A 1 25.41 5.25 9.84
N GLU A 2 24.71 4.21 10.31
CA GLU A 2 24.07 3.22 9.44
C GLU A 2 22.81 3.83 8.81
N SER A 3 22.86 4.11 7.51
CA SER A 3 21.75 4.18 6.55
C SER A 3 20.32 4.39 7.10
N SER A 4 20.00 5.59 7.61
CA SER A 4 18.63 5.95 8.02
C SER A 4 17.62 5.91 6.85
N MET A 5 18.09 5.99 5.60
CA MET A 5 17.27 6.00 4.38
C MET A 5 16.69 4.62 4.01
N ALA A 6 17.34 3.53 4.42
CA ALA A 6 16.90 2.17 4.09
C ALA A 6 15.75 1.67 5.01
N GLN A 7 15.41 2.43 6.06
CA GLN A 7 14.50 1.96 7.11
C GLN A 7 13.01 2.14 6.80
N ALA A 8 12.61 2.89 5.76
CA ALA A 8 11.19 2.99 5.39
C ALA A 8 10.65 1.71 4.75
N LEU A 9 11.49 1.01 4.00
CA LEU A 9 11.09 -0.20 3.30
C LEU A 9 11.28 -1.38 4.23
N ARG A 10 10.20 -2.12 4.50
CA ARG A 10 10.26 -3.35 5.29
C ARG A 10 9.56 -4.49 4.58
N VAL A 11 10.14 -5.68 4.72
CA VAL A 11 9.48 -6.94 4.34
C VAL A 11 8.83 -7.52 5.59
N SER A 12 7.54 -7.84 5.52
CA SER A 12 6.77 -8.42 6.61
C SER A 12 6.15 -9.74 6.18
N ASN A 13 6.33 -10.79 6.99
CA ASN A 13 5.56 -12.02 6.86
C ASN A 13 4.22 -11.83 7.56
N ALA A 14 3.12 -12.18 6.89
CA ALA A 14 1.78 -12.06 7.42
C ALA A 14 0.97 -13.34 7.15
N ASP A 15 0.34 -13.85 8.20
CA ASP A 15 -0.66 -14.91 8.11
C ASP A 15 -2.05 -14.24 7.96
N LEU A 16 -2.63 -14.37 6.78
CA LEU A 16 -3.90 -13.73 6.40
C LEU A 16 -5.02 -14.75 6.34
N VAL A 17 -6.19 -14.35 6.83
CA VAL A 17 -7.44 -15.09 6.64
C VAL A 17 -8.30 -14.27 5.68
N VAL A 18 -8.50 -14.78 4.47
CA VAL A 18 -9.28 -14.07 3.44
C VAL A 18 -10.59 -14.81 3.20
N TYR A 19 -11.68 -14.06 3.21
CA TYR A 19 -13.01 -14.58 2.90
C TYR A 19 -13.25 -14.55 1.40
N VAL A 20 -13.59 -15.71 0.84
CA VAL A 20 -13.82 -15.86 -0.59
C VAL A 20 -15.25 -16.34 -0.83
N HIS A 21 -15.93 -15.70 -1.76
CA HIS A 21 -17.27 -16.10 -2.20
C HIS A 21 -17.20 -17.45 -2.94
N PRO A 22 -18.17 -18.37 -2.75
CA PRO A 22 -18.20 -19.73 -3.29
C PRO A 22 -18.14 -19.78 -4.82
N SER A 23 -18.63 -18.74 -5.51
CA SER A 23 -18.46 -18.62 -6.96
C SER A 23 -16.99 -18.61 -7.41
N ASN A 24 -16.07 -18.22 -6.52
CA ASN A 24 -14.63 -18.20 -6.77
C ASN A 24 -13.90 -19.42 -6.18
N ALA A 25 -14.61 -20.45 -5.69
CA ALA A 25 -14.02 -21.66 -5.10
C ALA A 25 -13.07 -22.40 -6.05
N ASN A 26 -13.36 -22.40 -7.35
CA ASN A 26 -12.49 -23.02 -8.35
C ASN A 26 -11.31 -22.12 -8.75
N ARG A 27 -11.29 -20.84 -8.33
CA ARG A 27 -10.32 -19.82 -8.71
C ARG A 27 -9.82 -19.00 -7.52
N VAL A 28 -9.55 -19.67 -6.40
CA VAL A 28 -9.14 -19.04 -5.14
C VAL A 28 -7.90 -18.16 -5.31
N GLN A 29 -6.87 -18.66 -5.98
CA GLN A 29 -5.63 -17.92 -6.19
C GLN A 29 -5.88 -16.61 -6.95
N GLN A 30 -6.71 -16.64 -8.00
CA GLN A 30 -7.05 -15.44 -8.78
C GLN A 30 -7.86 -14.45 -7.93
N ALA A 31 -8.81 -14.94 -7.13
CA ALA A 31 -9.59 -14.10 -6.22
C ALA A 31 -8.70 -13.42 -5.17
N LEU A 32 -7.75 -14.16 -4.59
CA LEU A 32 -6.76 -13.63 -3.63
C LEU A 32 -5.86 -12.59 -4.26
N CYS A 33 -5.26 -12.89 -5.43
CA CYS A 33 -4.45 -11.92 -6.15
C CYS A 33 -5.25 -10.65 -6.43
N ARG A 34 -6.52 -10.76 -6.85
CA ARG A 34 -7.38 -9.60 -7.07
C ARG A 34 -7.57 -8.78 -5.80
N GLN A 35 -7.84 -9.41 -4.66
CA GLN A 35 -8.01 -8.73 -3.38
C GLN A 35 -6.72 -8.02 -2.94
N LEU A 36 -5.58 -8.70 -2.98
CA LEU A 36 -4.29 -8.11 -2.60
C LEU A 36 -3.85 -7.01 -3.58
N SER A 37 -4.14 -7.16 -4.87
CA SER A 37 -3.84 -6.13 -5.86
C SER A 37 -4.65 -4.85 -5.66
N VAL A 38 -5.89 -4.93 -5.16
CA VAL A 38 -6.66 -3.73 -4.77
C VAL A 38 -6.02 -3.02 -3.57
N ALA A 39 -5.35 -3.74 -2.68
CA ALA A 39 -4.69 -3.17 -1.52
C ALA A 39 -3.31 -2.52 -1.84
N LEU A 40 -2.79 -2.70 -3.06
CA LEU A 40 -1.52 -2.08 -3.46
C LEU A 40 -1.63 -0.54 -3.45
N PHE A 41 -0.53 0.10 -3.08
CA PHE A 41 -0.39 1.55 -2.93
C PHE A 41 -1.37 2.22 -1.96
N THR A 42 -2.06 1.41 -1.14
CA THR A 42 -2.98 1.90 -0.11
C THR A 42 -2.34 1.74 1.26
N PHE A 43 -2.51 2.74 2.13
CA PHE A 43 -2.11 2.63 3.53
C PHE A 43 -3.03 1.64 4.25
N ASN A 44 -2.44 0.67 4.92
CA ASN A 44 -3.16 -0.32 5.69
C ASN A 44 -2.81 -0.17 7.18
N GLU A 45 -3.82 0.08 8.01
CA GLU A 45 -3.66 0.27 9.44
C GLU A 45 -3.13 -0.99 10.15
N THR A 46 -3.61 -2.17 9.77
CA THR A 46 -3.16 -3.46 10.33
C THR A 46 -1.67 -3.67 10.14
N PHE A 47 -1.15 -3.28 8.97
CA PHE A 47 0.27 -3.39 8.67
C PHE A 47 1.04 -2.11 8.95
N ASN A 48 0.40 -1.04 9.42
CA ASN A 48 0.96 0.29 9.67
C ASN A 48 1.91 0.79 8.57
N GLY A 49 1.47 0.73 7.30
CA GLY A 49 2.28 1.11 6.16
C GLY A 49 1.55 1.00 4.82
N VAL A 50 2.16 1.53 3.77
CA VAL A 50 1.66 1.43 2.39
C VAL A 50 2.16 0.13 1.77
N LEU A 51 1.26 -0.70 1.27
CA LEU A 51 1.64 -1.95 0.60
C LEU A 51 2.15 -1.67 -0.82
N LEU A 52 3.41 -1.99 -1.11
CA LEU A 52 4.02 -1.77 -2.42
C LEU A 52 4.02 -3.02 -3.30
N ALA A 53 4.29 -4.18 -2.70
CA ALA A 53 4.32 -5.46 -3.39
C ALA A 53 3.95 -6.59 -2.44
N TYR A 54 3.50 -7.71 -3.01
CA TYR A 54 3.22 -8.92 -2.24
C TYR A 54 3.72 -10.16 -2.98
N SER A 55 4.06 -11.18 -2.21
CA SER A 55 4.21 -12.56 -2.65
C SER A 55 3.36 -13.43 -1.74
N MET A 56 2.67 -14.43 -2.29
CA MET A 56 1.77 -15.25 -1.49
C MET A 56 1.96 -16.74 -1.77
N ALA A 57 1.89 -17.53 -0.71
CA ALA A 57 1.86 -18.99 -0.76
C ALA A 57 0.57 -19.48 -0.08
N LEU A 58 -0.16 -20.34 -0.78
CA LEU A 58 -1.33 -21.01 -0.23
C LEU A 58 -0.85 -22.10 0.73
N SER A 59 -1.14 -21.94 2.02
CA SER A 59 -0.69 -22.89 3.04
C SER A 59 -1.54 -24.17 3.07
N ASN A 60 -2.84 -24.07 2.75
CA ASN A 60 -3.76 -25.19 2.67
C ASN A 60 -4.99 -24.83 1.82
N LYS A 61 -5.50 -25.78 1.03
CA LYS A 61 -6.75 -25.63 0.25
C LYS A 61 -8.01 -25.83 1.10
N THR A 62 -7.86 -26.24 2.36
CA THR A 62 -8.98 -26.48 3.27
C THR A 62 -9.55 -25.14 3.74
N ALA A 63 -10.69 -24.81 3.16
CA ALA A 63 -11.45 -23.67 3.59
C ALA A 63 -12.54 -24.07 4.58
N LYS A 64 -12.70 -23.31 5.66
CA LYS A 64 -13.80 -23.52 6.61
C LYS A 64 -14.98 -22.66 6.17
N ILE A 65 -16.16 -23.26 6.07
CA ILE A 65 -17.41 -22.54 5.85
C ILE A 65 -17.83 -21.95 7.20
N LEU A 66 -18.12 -20.66 7.24
CA LEU A 66 -18.65 -20.03 8.44
C LEU A 66 -20.16 -20.32 8.57
N PRO A 67 -20.62 -20.95 9.67
CA PRO A 67 -22.05 -21.13 9.90
C PRO A 67 -22.70 -19.77 10.22
N GLY A 68 -23.83 -19.47 9.57
CA GLY A 68 -24.63 -18.25 9.85
C GLY A 68 -24.32 -17.02 8.99
N LEU A 69 -23.33 -17.08 8.10
CA LEU A 69 -23.11 -16.09 7.05
C LEU A 69 -23.66 -16.63 5.71
N ILE A 70 -23.99 -15.75 4.75
CA ILE A 70 -24.05 -16.13 3.32
C ILE A 70 -22.81 -16.99 3.05
N PRO A 71 -22.89 -18.14 2.36
CA PRO A 71 -21.80 -19.10 2.37
C PRO A 71 -20.55 -18.43 1.82
N TYR A 72 -19.61 -18.08 2.69
CA TYR A 72 -18.26 -17.66 2.38
C TYR A 72 -17.35 -18.67 3.07
N PHE A 73 -16.26 -18.99 2.40
CA PHE A 73 -15.26 -19.87 2.95
C PHE A 73 -13.99 -19.08 3.24
N CYS A 74 -13.33 -19.39 4.36
CA CYS A 74 -12.09 -18.72 4.74
C CYS A 74 -10.88 -19.46 4.16
N VAL A 75 -9.90 -18.71 3.66
CA VAL A 75 -8.65 -19.25 3.13
C VAL A 75 -7.49 -18.67 3.92
N ASN A 76 -6.64 -19.57 4.44
CA ASN A 76 -5.43 -19.19 5.15
C ASN A 76 -4.27 -19.02 4.16
N VAL A 77 -3.73 -17.82 4.10
CA VAL A 77 -2.69 -17.41 3.15
C VAL A 77 -1.47 -16.95 3.93
N LYS A 78 -0.30 -17.47 3.57
CA LYS A 78 0.97 -16.91 4.03
C LYS A 78 1.45 -15.92 2.99
N ALA A 79 1.59 -14.66 3.36
CA ALA A 79 2.02 -13.60 2.46
C ALA A 79 3.30 -12.94 2.96
N GLN A 80 4.20 -12.64 2.04
CA GLN A 80 5.30 -11.70 2.23
C GLN A 80 4.88 -10.37 1.63
N LEU A 81 4.85 -9.33 2.45
CA LEU A 81 4.40 -7.99 2.09
C LEU A 81 5.60 -7.05 2.12
N LEU A 82 5.81 -6.30 1.04
CA LEU A 82 6.74 -5.18 1.00
C LEU A 82 5.97 -3.92 1.36
N LEU A 83 6.29 -3.34 2.52
CA LEU A 83 5.60 -2.18 3.07
C LEU A 83 6.53 -0.98 3.10
N PHE A 84 6.00 0.17 2.73
CA PHE A 84 6.62 1.47 2.96
C PHE A 84 6.02 2.11 4.21
N SER A 85 6.85 2.32 5.23
CA SER A 85 6.46 2.83 6.55
C SER A 85 7.59 3.73 7.07
N PRO A 86 7.65 5.00 6.63
CA PRO A 86 8.69 5.93 7.04
C PRO A 86 8.54 6.26 8.53
N LYS A 87 9.67 6.38 9.23
CA LYS A 87 9.69 6.82 10.64
C LYS A 87 9.60 8.34 10.73
N GLN A 88 9.19 8.85 11.89
CA GLN A 88 8.87 10.26 12.13
C GLN A 88 10.04 11.25 11.87
N ASP A 89 11.28 10.78 11.79
CA ASP A 89 12.47 11.61 11.53
C ASP A 89 13.25 11.18 10.28
N MET A 90 12.57 10.51 9.36
CA MET A 90 13.20 10.01 8.14
C MET A 90 13.25 11.10 7.06
N LEU A 91 14.45 11.45 6.62
CA LEU A 91 14.63 12.26 5.42
C LEU A 91 14.17 11.45 4.20
N LEU A 92 13.29 12.03 3.38
CA LEU A 92 12.86 11.43 2.12
C LEU A 92 13.31 12.33 0.98
N GLU A 93 14.10 11.78 0.06
CA GLU A 93 14.41 12.48 -1.17
C GLU A 93 13.22 12.33 -2.12
N ILE A 94 12.62 13.46 -2.50
CA ILE A 94 11.51 13.50 -3.44
C ILE A 94 12.00 14.27 -4.67
N PRO A 95 11.94 13.67 -5.88
CA PRO A 95 12.29 14.39 -7.09
C PRO A 95 11.32 15.56 -7.30
N GLN A 96 11.85 16.77 -7.47
CA GLN A 96 11.03 17.95 -7.72
C GLN A 96 10.39 17.87 -9.11
N ARG A 97 9.12 17.46 -9.18
CA ARG A 97 8.33 17.52 -10.40
C ARG A 97 7.58 18.85 -10.46
N GLY A 98 8.16 19.82 -11.16
CA GLY A 98 7.53 21.07 -11.57
C GLY A 98 7.18 22.00 -10.41
N THR A 99 7.98 23.04 -10.20
CA THR A 99 7.55 24.20 -9.41
C THR A 99 6.49 24.97 -10.21
N CYS A 100 5.27 25.09 -9.69
CA CYS A 100 4.26 25.95 -10.30
C CYS A 100 4.60 27.41 -9.94
N TYR A 101 5.31 28.12 -10.80
CA TYR A 101 5.40 29.58 -10.68
C TYR A 101 4.06 30.18 -11.12
N ARG A 102 3.30 30.77 -10.19
CA ARG A 102 2.21 31.67 -10.56
C ARG A 102 2.83 33.05 -10.78
N GLN A 103 3.02 33.45 -12.03
CA GLN A 103 3.35 34.85 -12.30
C GLN A 103 2.15 35.71 -11.89
N LEU A 104 2.30 36.45 -10.80
CA LEU A 104 1.42 37.56 -10.48
C LEU A 104 1.90 38.73 -11.32
N THR A 105 1.28 38.95 -12.48
CA THR A 105 1.49 40.18 -13.23
C THR A 105 0.79 41.31 -12.49
N ASP A 106 1.55 42.15 -11.79
CA ASP A 106 1.13 43.53 -11.56
C ASP A 106 1.46 44.35 -12.83
N ASN A 107 0.63 45.34 -13.15
CA ASN A 107 0.66 46.16 -14.38
C ASN A 107 1.91 47.05 -14.54
N LYS A 108 2.98 46.78 -13.79
CA LYS A 108 4.28 47.42 -13.89
C LYS A 108 5.35 46.35 -13.69
N GLY A 109 5.79 45.75 -14.79
CA GLY A 109 6.63 44.56 -14.82
C GLY A 109 7.88 44.62 -13.95
N VAL A 110 7.79 44.11 -12.73
CA VAL A 110 8.92 43.80 -11.85
C VAL A 110 8.75 42.36 -11.37
N LEU A 111 9.68 41.49 -11.75
CA LEU A 111 9.73 40.10 -11.30
C LEU A 111 10.14 40.07 -9.82
N ALA A 112 9.20 39.77 -8.93
CA ALA A 112 9.50 39.30 -7.58
C ALA A 112 9.26 37.78 -7.53
N GLU A 113 10.34 36.99 -7.44
CA GLU A 113 10.26 35.53 -7.27
C GLU A 113 9.84 35.19 -5.83
N GLY A 114 8.52 35.15 -5.58
CA GLY A 114 7.94 34.68 -4.33
C GLY A 114 7.71 33.16 -4.36
N LYS A 115 8.35 32.43 -3.45
CA LYS A 115 8.18 30.97 -3.26
C LYS A 115 6.94 30.69 -2.42
N VAL A 116 5.84 30.24 -3.02
CA VAL A 116 4.65 29.79 -2.28
C VAL A 116 4.61 28.27 -2.27
N VAL A 117 4.89 27.67 -1.10
CA VAL A 117 4.66 26.25 -0.84
C VAL A 117 3.24 26.13 -0.30
N LYS A 118 2.33 25.51 -1.05
CA LYS A 118 1.01 25.12 -0.52
C LYS A 118 1.17 23.85 0.30
N LEU A 119 0.80 23.92 1.58
CA LEU A 119 0.52 22.77 2.45
C LEU A 119 -0.77 22.08 2.00
#